data_AF-A0A3N5LG86-F1
#
_entry.id   AF-A0A3N5LG86-F1
#
_cell.length_a   1.000
_cell.length_b   1.000
_cell.length_c   1.000
_cell.angle_alpha   90.00
_cell.angle_beta   90.00
_cell.angle_gamma   90.00
#
_symmetry.space_group_name_H-M   'P 1'
#
loop_
_entity.id
_entity.type
_entity.pdbx_description
1 polymer ?
#
loop_
_entity_poly.entity_id
_entity_poly.type
_entity_poly.pdbx_seq_one_letter_code
_entity_poly.pdbx_strand_id
1 'polypeptide(L)'
;MALAVGASVDSGGPSIGAIGDLAASDDLGDPDEFLADWDPWSVPTAKPGDRMRWLIPGVLAGAVVIVYAMIFLGFLDGGPTPTTSAAPETTIPPTTTAAPATTAPIVTTTVAAAPTTTEATTATTSTTLVDFASQITPSGEAVPLNRLTLRSSSIGPIEFGTPAAEAAGRLLASLREPDTSGVAGSELGLCPGETGFWLRWGELTTVFRGDPENGTFVAYRYATPEGPATSHLELTTLSGLRLDGSVEDLETTYSQFTIRYEDVAGTPHYSVLDGEELLLWGPVSSTEPSGTIEGIHSPEPCTS
;
A
#
# COMPACT_ATOMS: atom_id res chain seq x y z
N MET A 1 -50.99 18.11 -33.69
CA MET A 1 -50.83 17.29 -34.90
C MET A 1 -49.88 16.17 -34.52
N ALA A 2 -50.43 14.97 -34.39
CA ALA A 2 -49.78 13.80 -33.80
C ALA A 2 -49.01 13.02 -34.87
N LEU A 3 -47.93 12.35 -34.47
CA LEU A 3 -47.46 11.11 -35.11
C LEU A 3 -46.68 10.30 -34.06
N ALA A 4 -47.37 9.30 -33.53
CA ALA A 4 -46.82 8.19 -32.78
C ALA A 4 -46.41 7.09 -33.77
N VAL A 5 -45.28 6.44 -33.54
CA VAL A 5 -44.95 5.15 -34.17
C VAL A 5 -44.53 4.21 -33.06
N GLY A 6 -45.40 3.24 -32.78
CA GLY A 6 -45.10 2.08 -31.96
C GLY A 6 -44.52 0.96 -32.82
N ALA A 7 -43.66 0.16 -32.22
CA ALA A 7 -43.30 -1.16 -32.72
C ALA A 7 -43.37 -2.14 -31.55
N SER A 8 -44.41 -2.97 -31.55
CA SER A 8 -44.49 -4.17 -30.74
C SER A 8 -43.67 -5.26 -31.43
N VAL A 9 -42.76 -5.90 -30.71
CA VAL A 9 -42.17 -7.17 -31.14
C VAL A 9 -42.60 -8.26 -30.18
N ASP A 10 -43.02 -9.33 -30.84
CA ASP A 10 -43.85 -10.43 -30.41
C ASP A 10 -43.09 -11.46 -29.57
N SER A 11 -43.84 -12.06 -28.68
CA SER A 11 -43.52 -13.13 -27.76
C SER A 11 -43.59 -14.51 -28.44
N GLY A 12 -42.51 -15.29 -28.38
CA GLY A 12 -42.51 -16.69 -28.81
C GLY A 12 -41.44 -17.50 -28.07
N GLY A 13 -41.87 -18.34 -27.11
CA GLY A 13 -41.01 -19.23 -26.32
C GLY A 13 -40.41 -20.40 -27.11
N PRO A 14 -39.65 -21.26 -26.43
CA PRO A 14 -40.23 -22.58 -26.15
C PRO A 14 -40.09 -23.02 -24.69
N SER A 15 -41.17 -23.60 -24.15
CA SER A 15 -41.19 -24.35 -22.91
C SER A 15 -40.38 -25.64 -23.07
N ILE A 16 -39.36 -25.83 -22.22
CA ILE A 16 -38.67 -27.11 -22.09
C ILE A 16 -39.14 -27.78 -20.80
N GLY A 17 -39.98 -28.80 -21.01
CA GLY A 17 -39.90 -30.14 -20.43
C GLY A 17 -39.52 -30.28 -18.96
N ALA A 18 -40.52 -30.64 -18.17
CA ALA A 18 -40.36 -31.34 -16.90
C ALA A 18 -39.62 -32.68 -17.09
N ILE A 19 -38.57 -32.86 -16.32
CA ILE A 19 -37.85 -34.12 -16.04
C ILE A 19 -37.70 -34.07 -14.52
N GLY A 20 -38.47 -34.81 -13.74
CA GLY A 20 -38.36 -36.25 -13.60
C GLY A 20 -37.72 -36.52 -12.23
N ASP A 21 -38.58 -36.78 -11.25
CA ASP A 21 -38.23 -37.29 -9.92
C ASP A 21 -37.23 -38.45 -10.01
N LEU A 22 -36.05 -38.27 -9.43
CA LEU A 22 -35.16 -39.35 -9.03
C LEU A 22 -34.79 -39.13 -7.57
N ALA A 23 -35.54 -39.80 -6.71
CA ALA A 23 -35.15 -40.12 -5.36
C ALA A 23 -33.91 -41.02 -5.40
N ALA A 24 -32.76 -40.47 -5.03
CA ALA A 24 -31.59 -41.21 -4.62
C ALA A 24 -31.10 -40.60 -3.30
N SER A 25 -31.61 -41.17 -2.22
CA SER A 25 -31.04 -41.10 -0.89
C SER A 25 -29.73 -41.89 -0.87
N ASP A 26 -28.61 -41.19 -1.03
CA ASP A 26 -27.29 -41.68 -0.68
C ASP A 26 -26.61 -40.64 0.22
N ASP A 27 -26.68 -40.97 1.51
CA ASP A 27 -25.72 -40.73 2.59
C ASP A 27 -24.32 -40.26 2.12
N LEU A 28 -24.17 -38.96 1.89
CA LEU A 28 -22.88 -38.28 1.81
C LEU A 28 -22.74 -37.48 3.10
N GLY A 29 -21.87 -37.99 3.99
CA GLY A 29 -21.61 -37.39 5.29
C GLY A 29 -21.29 -35.91 5.21
N ASP A 30 -21.72 -35.19 6.26
CA ASP A 30 -21.55 -33.76 6.45
C ASP A 30 -20.13 -33.30 6.06
N PRO A 31 -19.97 -32.53 4.97
CA PRO A 31 -18.69 -31.88 4.65
C PRO A 31 -18.36 -30.74 5.64
N ASP A 32 -19.23 -30.48 6.61
CA ASP A 32 -19.15 -29.36 7.54
C ASP A 32 -18.34 -29.70 8.81
N GLU A 33 -18.00 -30.96 9.07
CA GLU A 33 -17.15 -31.34 10.22
C GLU A 33 -15.63 -31.27 9.95
N PHE A 34 -15.18 -31.13 8.69
CA PHE A 34 -13.74 -31.06 8.38
C PHE A 34 -13.18 -29.63 8.27
N LEU A 35 -14.04 -28.60 8.28
CA LEU A 35 -13.64 -27.19 8.15
C LEU A 35 -13.80 -26.36 9.42
N ALA A 36 -14.15 -26.99 10.55
CA ALA A 36 -14.36 -26.30 11.83
C ALA A 36 -13.07 -26.05 12.66
N ASP A 37 -11.88 -26.41 12.17
CA ASP A 37 -10.63 -26.31 12.96
C ASP A 37 -9.48 -25.57 12.24
N TRP A 38 -9.74 -24.91 11.12
CA TRP A 38 -8.78 -24.03 10.45
C TRP A 38 -9.35 -22.63 10.29
N ASP A 39 -9.34 -21.89 11.39
CA ASP A 39 -9.49 -20.44 11.37
C ASP A 39 -8.08 -19.82 11.40
N PRO A 40 -7.42 -19.55 10.25
CA PRO A 40 -6.08 -18.95 10.21
C PRO A 40 -6.06 -17.50 10.73
N TRP A 41 -7.20 -16.98 11.20
CA TRP A 41 -7.40 -15.62 11.69
C TRP A 41 -7.64 -15.53 13.20
N SER A 42 -7.55 -16.63 13.95
CA SER A 42 -7.53 -16.53 15.42
C SER A 42 -6.17 -15.99 15.87
N VAL A 43 -6.05 -14.66 15.89
CA VAL A 43 -4.98 -13.97 16.62
C VAL A 43 -4.98 -14.53 18.04
N PRO A 44 -3.87 -15.04 18.59
CA PRO A 44 -3.85 -15.45 19.98
C PRO A 44 -4.26 -14.23 20.79
N THR A 45 -5.43 -14.31 21.42
CA THR A 45 -5.88 -13.36 22.43
C THR A 45 -4.99 -13.59 23.65
N ALA A 46 -3.75 -13.14 23.56
CA ALA A 46 -2.87 -12.94 24.69
C ALA A 46 -3.52 -11.82 25.50
N LYS A 47 -4.42 -12.22 26.40
CA LYS A 47 -4.85 -11.43 27.54
C LYS A 47 -3.56 -10.85 28.14
N PRO A 48 -3.37 -9.53 28.18
CA PRO A 48 -2.19 -8.94 28.81
C PRO A 48 -2.31 -9.22 30.32
N GLY A 49 -1.90 -10.42 30.71
CA GLY A 49 -1.79 -10.83 32.09
C GLY A 49 -0.60 -10.10 32.66
N ASP A 50 -0.86 -8.96 33.30
CA ASP A 50 -0.40 -8.42 34.59
C ASP A 50 0.84 -9.03 35.31
N ARG A 51 1.73 -9.73 34.61
CA ARG A 51 2.88 -10.46 35.16
C ARG A 51 4.22 -9.85 34.77
N MET A 52 4.22 -8.80 33.92
CA MET A 52 5.44 -8.14 33.44
C MET A 52 5.81 -6.88 34.24
N ARG A 53 5.41 -6.78 35.51
CA ARG A 53 5.81 -5.68 36.42
C ARG A 53 6.84 -6.07 37.49
N TRP A 54 7.37 -7.31 37.47
CA TRP A 54 8.22 -7.83 38.55
C TRP A 54 9.67 -8.21 38.16
N LEU A 55 10.16 -7.86 36.97
CA LEU A 55 11.55 -8.18 36.56
C LEU A 55 12.46 -6.96 36.37
N ILE A 56 12.23 -5.88 37.12
CA ILE A 56 13.05 -4.65 37.01
C ILE A 56 14.17 -4.50 38.08
N PRO A 57 14.25 -5.22 39.22
CA PRO A 57 15.45 -5.13 40.08
C PRO A 57 16.59 -6.10 39.74
N GLY A 58 16.36 -7.14 38.93
CA GLY A 58 17.32 -8.26 38.79
C GLY A 58 18.45 -8.07 37.77
N VAL A 59 18.25 -7.23 36.76
CA VAL A 59 19.16 -7.16 35.59
C VAL A 59 20.36 -6.23 35.82
N LEU A 60 20.27 -5.27 36.73
CA LEU A 60 21.38 -4.36 37.05
C LEU A 60 22.47 -4.98 37.95
N ALA A 61 22.21 -6.11 38.62
CA ALA A 61 23.22 -6.82 39.41
C ALA A 61 24.06 -7.82 38.58
N GLY A 62 23.57 -8.28 37.43
CA GLY A 62 24.26 -9.25 36.58
C GLY A 62 25.39 -8.65 35.72
N ALA A 63 25.22 -7.42 35.24
CA ALA A 63 26.21 -6.77 34.37
C ALA A 63 27.51 -6.39 35.09
N VAL A 64 27.45 -6.08 36.39
CA VAL A 64 28.64 -5.69 37.18
C VAL A 64 29.54 -6.89 37.50
N VAL A 65 29.00 -8.09 37.65
CA VAL A 65 29.78 -9.31 37.91
C VAL A 65 30.54 -9.78 36.67
N ILE A 66 29.97 -9.61 35.47
CA ILE A 66 30.63 -10.01 34.21
C ILE A 66 31.82 -9.09 33.89
N VAL A 67 31.70 -7.79 34.14
CA VAL A 67 32.82 -6.84 33.94
C VAL A 67 33.93 -7.05 34.98
N TYR A 68 33.60 -7.39 36.23
CA TYR A 68 34.61 -7.68 37.25
C TYR A 68 35.31 -9.04 37.01
N ALA A 69 34.59 -10.02 36.47
CA ALA A 69 35.18 -11.31 36.08
C ALA A 69 36.17 -11.17 34.91
N MET A 70 35.92 -10.30 33.93
CA MET A 70 36.85 -10.05 32.82
C MET A 70 38.12 -9.31 33.25
N ILE A 71 38.07 -8.51 34.31
CA ILE A 71 39.25 -7.80 34.83
C ILE A 71 40.11 -8.69 35.74
N PHE A 72 39.51 -9.66 36.45
CA PHE A 72 40.24 -10.51 37.40
C PHE A 72 40.79 -11.84 36.82
N LEU A 73 40.29 -12.31 35.67
CA LEU A 73 40.72 -13.58 35.03
C LEU A 73 41.76 -13.44 33.92
N GLY A 74 42.59 -12.39 33.96
CA GLY A 74 43.93 -12.46 33.37
C GLY A 74 44.01 -12.47 31.84
N PHE A 75 43.55 -11.40 31.19
CA PHE A 75 43.76 -11.17 29.75
C PHE A 75 44.67 -9.95 29.46
N LEU A 76 45.64 -9.70 30.34
CA LEU A 76 46.76 -8.79 30.10
C LEU A 76 48.07 -9.50 30.50
N ASP A 77 48.51 -10.50 29.73
CA ASP A 77 49.93 -10.69 29.40
C ASP A 77 50.17 -11.90 28.49
N GLY A 78 50.90 -11.67 27.39
CA GLY A 78 51.72 -12.68 26.72
C GLY A 78 51.06 -13.53 25.62
N GLY A 79 51.49 -13.31 24.37
CA GLY A 79 51.27 -14.24 23.24
C GLY A 79 51.88 -15.64 23.49
N PRO A 80 51.66 -16.62 22.59
CA PRO A 80 52.12 -16.50 21.21
C PRO A 80 51.14 -17.02 20.12
N THR A 81 51.32 -16.50 18.91
CA THR A 81 51.00 -17.13 17.60
C THR A 81 51.55 -18.57 17.51
N PRO A 82 51.21 -19.40 16.50
CA PRO A 82 50.19 -19.33 15.42
C PRO A 82 49.41 -20.65 15.23
N THR A 83 48.29 -20.67 14.48
CA THR A 83 48.05 -21.65 13.38
C THR A 83 46.84 -21.18 12.54
N THR A 84 47.10 -20.57 11.38
CA THR A 84 46.07 -20.26 10.38
C THR A 84 46.00 -21.43 9.40
N SER A 85 44.84 -22.09 9.33
CA SER A 85 44.56 -23.14 8.35
C SER A 85 44.19 -22.50 7.02
N ALA A 86 44.89 -22.89 5.97
CA ALA A 86 44.74 -22.37 4.61
C ALA A 86 43.52 -23.00 3.90
N ALA A 87 42.64 -22.15 3.37
CA ALA A 87 41.61 -22.53 2.41
C ALA A 87 42.16 -22.39 0.97
N PRO A 88 41.75 -23.24 0.01
CA PRO A 88 42.22 -23.16 -1.37
C PRO A 88 41.67 -21.92 -2.09
N GLU A 89 42.59 -21.13 -2.65
CA GLU A 89 42.29 -20.00 -3.54
C GLU A 89 41.82 -20.52 -4.91
N THR A 90 40.67 -20.02 -5.36
CA THR A 90 40.18 -20.20 -6.73
C THR A 90 40.60 -18.98 -7.55
N THR A 91 41.61 -19.17 -8.41
CA THR A 91 42.15 -18.17 -9.33
C THR A 91 41.22 -17.98 -10.53
N ILE A 92 40.67 -16.77 -10.69
CA ILE A 92 39.91 -16.34 -11.88
C ILE A 92 40.86 -15.46 -12.74
N PRO A 93 40.94 -15.64 -14.07
CA PRO A 93 41.85 -14.87 -14.93
C PRO A 93 41.47 -13.39 -15.02
N PRO A 94 42.45 -12.47 -15.17
CA PRO A 94 42.17 -11.05 -15.33
C PRO A 94 41.57 -10.76 -16.71
N THR A 95 40.40 -10.12 -16.72
CA THR A 95 39.78 -9.58 -17.94
C THR A 95 40.30 -8.17 -18.16
N THR A 96 41.14 -7.99 -19.17
CA THR A 96 41.68 -6.70 -19.61
C THR A 96 40.57 -5.89 -20.28
N THR A 97 40.01 -4.91 -19.56
CA THR A 97 39.08 -3.91 -20.14
C THR A 97 39.87 -2.68 -20.57
N ALA A 98 39.81 -2.39 -21.87
CA ALA A 98 40.46 -1.24 -22.50
C ALA A 98 39.83 0.08 -22.04
N ALA A 99 40.66 1.07 -21.75
CA ALA A 99 40.26 2.42 -21.39
C ALA A 99 39.62 3.15 -22.59
N PRO A 100 38.50 3.88 -22.40
CA PRO A 100 37.97 4.77 -23.42
C PRO A 100 38.84 6.01 -23.58
N ALA A 101 38.99 6.47 -24.82
CA ALA A 101 39.75 7.64 -25.20
C ALA A 101 39.06 8.94 -24.73
N THR A 102 39.76 9.71 -23.89
CA THR A 102 39.38 11.07 -23.50
C THR A 102 39.54 12.00 -24.71
N THR A 103 38.42 12.45 -25.27
CA THR A 103 38.39 13.54 -26.25
C THR A 103 38.11 14.85 -25.52
N ALA A 104 38.99 15.83 -25.68
CA ALA A 104 38.91 17.14 -25.04
C ALA A 104 37.65 17.92 -25.46
N PRO A 105 37.00 18.66 -24.54
CA PRO A 105 35.89 19.53 -24.92
C PRO A 105 36.39 20.75 -25.69
N ILE A 106 35.75 21.04 -26.83
CA ILE A 106 35.90 22.28 -27.58
C ILE A 106 35.14 23.37 -26.82
N VAL A 107 35.85 24.39 -26.35
CA VAL A 107 35.26 25.58 -25.75
C VAL A 107 34.73 26.46 -26.88
N THR A 108 33.40 26.51 -27.04
CA THR A 108 32.75 27.52 -27.90
C THR A 108 32.23 28.64 -27.01
N THR A 109 32.87 29.80 -27.08
CA THR A 109 32.43 31.04 -26.44
C THR A 109 31.23 31.60 -27.18
N THR A 110 30.03 31.44 -26.61
CA THR A 110 28.81 32.08 -27.12
C THR A 110 28.68 33.48 -26.50
N VAL A 111 28.60 34.49 -27.36
CA VAL A 111 28.38 35.89 -27.00
C VAL A 111 27.00 36.05 -26.38
N ALA A 112 26.94 36.61 -25.17
CA ALA A 112 25.71 36.91 -24.45
C ALA A 112 24.87 37.96 -25.20
N ALA A 113 23.70 37.56 -25.69
CA ALA A 113 22.67 38.47 -26.18
C ALA A 113 21.85 39.01 -25.00
N ALA A 114 21.44 40.28 -25.11
CA ALA A 114 20.72 41.03 -24.08
C ALA A 114 19.42 40.33 -23.62
N PRO A 115 19.04 40.42 -22.33
CA PRO A 115 17.82 39.82 -21.82
C PRO A 115 16.60 40.49 -22.46
N THR A 116 15.82 39.72 -23.20
CA THR A 116 14.51 40.16 -23.69
C THR A 116 13.48 39.70 -22.66
N THR A 117 12.88 40.65 -21.95
CA THR A 117 11.82 40.39 -20.97
C THR A 117 10.55 40.02 -21.73
N THR A 118 10.31 38.71 -21.92
CA THR A 118 9.04 38.19 -22.43
C THR A 118 8.11 37.97 -21.24
N GLU A 119 7.05 38.78 -21.16
CA GLU A 119 5.97 38.58 -20.19
C GLU A 119 5.29 37.24 -20.46
N ALA A 120 5.40 36.31 -19.51
CA ALA A 120 4.78 35.00 -19.58
C ALA A 120 3.25 35.16 -19.53
N THR A 121 2.59 34.89 -20.65
CA THR A 121 1.13 34.81 -20.71
C THR A 121 0.70 33.53 -20.00
N THR A 122 0.16 33.66 -18.78
CA THR A 122 -0.42 32.55 -18.03
C THR A 122 -1.71 32.10 -18.73
N ALA A 123 -1.62 31.03 -19.52
CA ALA A 123 -2.79 30.34 -20.03
C ALA A 123 -3.48 29.59 -18.88
N THR A 124 -4.63 30.10 -18.41
CA THR A 124 -5.51 29.35 -17.51
C THR A 124 -6.21 28.25 -18.31
N THR A 125 -5.69 27.03 -18.22
CA THR A 125 -6.36 25.83 -18.72
C THR A 125 -7.56 25.57 -17.82
N SER A 126 -8.77 25.76 -18.34
CA SER A 126 -10.00 25.38 -17.64
C SER A 126 -10.20 23.88 -17.86
N THR A 127 -9.82 23.06 -16.89
CA THR A 127 -10.06 21.62 -16.89
C THR A 127 -11.53 21.39 -16.55
N THR A 128 -12.32 20.96 -17.54
CA THR A 128 -13.68 20.47 -17.30
C THR A 128 -13.59 19.29 -16.35
N LEU A 129 -14.23 19.38 -15.18
CA LEU A 129 -14.23 18.31 -14.19
C LEU A 129 -14.98 17.12 -14.78
N VAL A 130 -14.27 16.04 -15.09
CA VAL A 130 -14.91 14.80 -15.55
C VAL A 130 -15.44 14.07 -14.32
N ASP A 131 -16.75 13.91 -14.28
CA ASP A 131 -17.42 13.11 -13.25
C ASP A 131 -17.39 11.63 -13.66
N PHE A 132 -16.44 10.90 -13.08
CA PHE A 132 -16.29 9.46 -13.29
C PHE A 132 -17.25 8.65 -12.42
N ALA A 133 -17.76 9.22 -11.33
CA ALA A 133 -18.67 8.53 -10.42
C ALA A 133 -19.97 8.15 -11.13
N SER A 134 -20.52 9.07 -11.93
CA SER A 134 -21.74 8.85 -12.72
C SER A 134 -21.62 7.75 -13.80
N GLN A 135 -20.41 7.33 -14.15
CA GLN A 135 -20.15 6.32 -15.19
C GLN A 135 -20.08 4.90 -14.60
N ILE A 136 -20.03 4.76 -13.28
CA ILE A 136 -19.82 3.47 -12.61
C ILE A 136 -21.10 3.09 -11.89
N THR A 137 -21.62 1.90 -12.22
CA THR A 137 -22.80 1.36 -11.53
C THR A 137 -22.35 0.55 -10.30
N PRO A 138 -22.95 0.75 -9.13
CA PRO A 138 -22.71 -0.11 -7.97
C PRO A 138 -22.93 -1.58 -8.34
N SER A 139 -21.97 -2.43 -8.01
CA SER A 139 -22.01 -3.85 -8.37
C SER A 139 -21.33 -4.73 -7.31
N GLY A 140 -21.72 -6.01 -7.27
CA GLY A 140 -21.23 -6.95 -6.26
C GLY A 140 -21.90 -6.81 -4.88
N GLU A 141 -21.47 -7.66 -3.96
CA GLU A 141 -21.92 -7.60 -2.55
C GLU A 141 -21.20 -6.45 -1.84
N ALA A 142 -21.96 -5.64 -1.09
CA ALA A 142 -21.41 -4.58 -0.27
C ALA A 142 -20.48 -5.16 0.82
N VAL A 143 -19.26 -4.65 0.88
CA VAL A 143 -18.28 -5.01 1.90
C VAL A 143 -18.54 -4.16 3.15
N PRO A 144 -18.78 -4.75 4.32
CA PRO A 144 -18.96 -3.96 5.53
C PRO A 144 -17.66 -3.23 5.89
N LEU A 145 -17.77 -2.01 6.45
CA LEU A 145 -16.61 -1.16 6.76
C LEU A 145 -15.54 -1.87 7.60
N ASN A 146 -15.93 -2.71 8.56
CA ASN A 146 -15.00 -3.48 9.38
C ASN A 146 -14.21 -4.56 8.61
N ARG A 147 -14.60 -4.88 7.36
CA ARG A 147 -13.87 -5.76 6.45
C ARG A 147 -13.11 -5.01 5.36
N LEU A 148 -13.26 -3.69 5.24
CA LEU A 148 -12.48 -2.83 4.33
C LEU A 148 -11.11 -2.50 4.94
N THR A 149 -10.35 -3.53 5.32
CA THR A 149 -9.02 -3.36 5.93
C THR A 149 -7.98 -2.96 4.88
N LEU A 150 -7.13 -1.99 5.19
CA LEU A 150 -6.05 -1.55 4.31
C LEU A 150 -4.88 -2.56 4.32
N ARG A 151 -4.42 -2.97 3.14
CA ARG A 151 -3.31 -3.90 2.93
C ARG A 151 -2.35 -3.35 1.88
N SER A 152 -1.14 -3.90 1.77
CA SER A 152 -0.17 -3.43 0.76
C SER A 152 -0.71 -3.55 -0.66
N SER A 153 -1.50 -4.59 -0.97
CA SER A 153 -1.97 -4.90 -2.32
C SER A 153 -3.50 -4.88 -2.49
N SER A 154 -4.26 -4.41 -1.49
CA SER A 154 -5.73 -4.52 -1.49
C SER A 154 -6.42 -3.61 -0.47
N ILE A 155 -7.72 -3.40 -0.65
CA ILE A 155 -8.64 -2.87 0.36
C ILE A 155 -9.70 -3.94 0.64
N GLY A 156 -9.66 -4.53 1.83
CA GLY A 156 -10.53 -5.64 2.19
C GLY A 156 -10.42 -6.79 1.18
N PRO A 157 -11.52 -7.22 0.53
CA PRO A 157 -11.50 -8.25 -0.50
C PRO A 157 -11.20 -7.74 -1.91
N ILE A 158 -10.90 -6.44 -2.10
CA ILE A 158 -10.68 -5.83 -3.41
C ILE A 158 -9.17 -5.74 -3.66
N GLU A 159 -8.66 -6.56 -4.57
CA GLU A 159 -7.24 -6.70 -4.88
C GLU A 159 -6.79 -5.77 -6.01
N PHE A 160 -5.52 -5.33 -5.97
CA PHE A 160 -4.92 -4.64 -7.11
C PHE A 160 -4.92 -5.55 -8.34
N GLY A 161 -5.17 -4.96 -9.51
CA GLY A 161 -5.40 -5.66 -10.76
C GLY A 161 -6.86 -6.04 -11.01
N THR A 162 -7.75 -5.95 -10.02
CA THR A 162 -9.20 -6.12 -10.22
C THR A 162 -9.70 -5.11 -11.28
N PRO A 163 -10.56 -5.51 -12.22
CA PRO A 163 -11.14 -4.59 -13.20
C PRO A 163 -11.78 -3.38 -12.52
N ALA A 164 -11.55 -2.18 -13.07
CA ALA A 164 -11.97 -0.92 -12.47
C ALA A 164 -13.48 -0.88 -12.22
N ALA A 165 -14.30 -1.33 -13.19
CA ALA A 165 -15.75 -1.40 -13.05
C ALA A 165 -16.19 -2.29 -11.86
N GLU A 166 -15.50 -3.40 -11.61
CA GLU A 166 -15.82 -4.29 -10.49
C GLU A 166 -15.35 -3.71 -9.15
N ALA A 167 -14.08 -3.29 -9.07
CA ALA A 167 -13.50 -2.74 -7.84
C ALA A 167 -14.22 -1.47 -7.40
N ALA A 168 -14.42 -0.52 -8.32
CA ALA A 168 -15.19 0.69 -8.04
C ALA A 168 -16.66 0.36 -7.76
N GLY A 169 -17.29 -0.53 -8.53
CA GLY A 169 -18.67 -0.95 -8.30
C GLY A 169 -18.90 -1.50 -6.88
N ARG A 170 -17.97 -2.31 -6.37
CA ARG A 170 -18.02 -2.85 -4.99
C ARG A 170 -17.80 -1.77 -3.94
N LEU A 171 -16.87 -0.83 -4.18
CA LEU A 171 -16.67 0.32 -3.29
C LEU A 171 -17.90 1.22 -3.25
N LEU A 172 -18.53 1.50 -4.40
CA LEU A 172 -19.80 2.24 -4.47
C LEU A 172 -20.92 1.50 -3.73
N ALA A 173 -21.00 0.17 -3.84
CA ALA A 173 -21.98 -0.62 -3.09
C ALA A 173 -21.77 -0.53 -1.56
N SER A 174 -20.52 -0.36 -1.12
CA SER A 174 -20.12 -0.36 0.30
C SER A 174 -20.17 1.03 0.93
N LEU A 175 -19.63 2.03 0.22
CA LEU A 175 -19.37 3.39 0.70
C LEU A 175 -20.35 4.42 0.12
N ARG A 176 -21.23 4.01 -0.80
CA ARG A 176 -22.12 4.88 -1.60
C ARG A 176 -21.36 5.71 -2.63
N GLU A 177 -21.99 6.77 -3.13
CA GLU A 177 -21.41 7.67 -4.12
C GLU A 177 -20.17 8.38 -3.54
N PRO A 178 -19.06 8.48 -4.30
CA PRO A 178 -17.88 9.22 -3.88
C PRO A 178 -18.17 10.72 -3.76
N ASP A 179 -17.49 11.40 -2.83
CA ASP A 179 -17.60 12.85 -2.65
C ASP A 179 -17.06 13.61 -3.87
N THR A 180 -16.00 13.08 -4.49
CA THR A 180 -15.32 13.68 -5.64
C THR A 180 -14.65 12.64 -6.51
N SER A 181 -14.44 12.96 -7.79
CA SER A 181 -13.65 12.18 -8.73
C SER A 181 -12.80 13.06 -9.64
N GLY A 182 -11.78 12.50 -10.27
CA GLY A 182 -10.97 13.22 -11.23
C GLY A 182 -10.04 12.33 -12.05
N VAL A 183 -9.26 12.96 -12.92
CA VAL A 183 -8.20 12.28 -13.68
C VAL A 183 -7.02 12.04 -12.75
N ALA A 184 -6.43 10.85 -12.83
CA ALA A 184 -5.22 10.49 -12.11
C ALA A 184 -4.00 10.53 -13.03
N GLY A 185 -2.91 11.11 -12.53
CA GLY A 185 -1.58 11.08 -13.14
C GLY A 185 -0.53 10.50 -12.20
N SER A 186 0.74 10.82 -12.48
CA SER A 186 1.88 10.31 -11.72
C SER A 186 1.90 10.77 -10.27
N GLU A 187 1.29 11.91 -9.97
CA GLU A 187 1.15 12.45 -8.62
C GLU A 187 0.29 11.57 -7.69
N LEU A 188 -0.55 10.70 -8.25
CA LEU A 188 -1.34 9.72 -7.50
C LEU A 188 -0.74 8.31 -7.54
N GLY A 189 0.50 8.18 -8.01
CA GLY A 189 1.23 6.92 -8.08
C GLY A 189 1.06 6.14 -9.39
N LEU A 190 0.46 6.72 -10.44
CA LEU A 190 0.50 6.09 -11.77
C LEU A 190 1.89 6.21 -12.39
N CYS A 191 2.22 5.31 -13.33
CA CYS A 191 3.54 5.37 -13.96
C CYS A 191 3.62 6.52 -14.96
N PRO A 192 4.81 7.09 -15.20
CA PRO A 192 4.97 8.17 -16.17
C PRO A 192 4.42 7.78 -17.55
N GLY A 193 3.47 8.57 -18.06
CA GLY A 193 2.80 8.33 -19.34
C GLY A 193 1.54 7.46 -19.27
N GLU A 194 1.23 6.89 -18.10
CA GLU A 194 -0.07 6.26 -17.86
C GLU A 194 -1.14 7.32 -17.57
N THR A 195 -2.38 6.97 -17.87
CA THR A 195 -3.55 7.79 -17.54
C THR A 195 -4.52 6.94 -16.74
N GLY A 196 -5.31 7.60 -15.90
CA GLY A 196 -6.29 6.93 -15.08
C GLY A 196 -7.30 7.89 -14.50
N PHE A 197 -8.06 7.39 -13.53
CA PHE A 197 -8.99 8.20 -12.76
C PHE A 197 -8.91 7.81 -11.28
N TRP A 198 -9.41 8.69 -10.43
CA TRP A 198 -9.52 8.45 -9.01
C TRP A 198 -10.93 8.75 -8.52
N LEU A 199 -11.32 8.05 -7.45
CA LEU A 199 -12.56 8.24 -6.72
C LEU A 199 -12.23 8.46 -5.25
N ARG A 200 -12.91 9.39 -4.59
CA ARG A 200 -12.65 9.73 -3.17
C ARG A 200 -13.91 9.67 -2.32
N TRP A 201 -13.81 9.01 -1.17
CA TRP A 201 -14.80 8.95 -0.08
C TRP A 201 -14.14 9.40 1.21
N GLY A 202 -14.43 10.61 1.68
CA GLY A 202 -13.78 11.20 2.86
C GLY A 202 -12.25 11.19 2.72
N GLU A 203 -11.58 10.46 3.62
CA GLU A 203 -10.12 10.30 3.63
C GLU A 203 -9.60 9.26 2.62
N LEU A 204 -10.47 8.39 2.08
CA LEU A 204 -10.06 7.33 1.16
C LEU A 204 -10.11 7.81 -0.28
N THR A 205 -8.96 7.83 -0.95
CA THR A 205 -8.83 7.98 -2.40
C THR A 205 -8.36 6.67 -3.01
N THR A 206 -9.07 6.16 -4.01
CA THR A 206 -8.67 4.98 -4.79
C THR A 206 -8.29 5.40 -6.20
N VAL A 207 -7.24 4.78 -6.73
CA VAL A 207 -6.66 5.11 -8.04
C VAL A 207 -6.81 3.93 -8.98
N PHE A 208 -7.30 4.22 -10.18
CA PHE A 208 -7.51 3.27 -11.25
C PHE A 208 -6.68 3.66 -12.46
N ARG A 209 -5.97 2.70 -13.05
CA ARG A 209 -5.26 2.86 -14.32
C ARG A 209 -6.23 2.59 -15.48
N GLY A 210 -6.27 3.46 -16.49
CA GLY A 210 -7.16 3.36 -17.64
C GLY A 210 -8.51 4.05 -17.45
N ASP A 211 -9.49 3.72 -18.29
CA ASP A 211 -10.86 4.25 -18.21
C ASP A 211 -11.76 3.39 -17.29
N PRO A 212 -12.96 3.87 -16.89
CA PRO A 212 -13.86 3.12 -16.01
C PRO A 212 -14.30 1.75 -16.54
N GLU A 213 -14.36 1.55 -17.86
CA GLU A 213 -14.84 0.29 -18.46
C GLU A 213 -13.72 -0.76 -18.56
N ASN A 214 -12.50 -0.34 -18.93
CA ASN A 214 -11.38 -1.24 -19.23
C ASN A 214 -10.18 -1.10 -18.29
N GLY A 215 -10.31 -0.26 -17.26
CA GLY A 215 -9.24 0.03 -16.32
C GLY A 215 -9.01 -1.06 -15.27
N THR A 216 -8.04 -0.83 -14.40
CA THR A 216 -7.70 -1.71 -13.27
C THR A 216 -7.46 -0.90 -12.00
N PHE A 217 -7.84 -1.46 -10.85
CA PHE A 217 -7.53 -0.88 -9.55
C PHE A 217 -6.03 -1.08 -9.23
N VAL A 218 -5.31 -0.01 -8.89
CA VAL A 218 -3.83 -0.08 -8.77
C VAL A 218 -3.27 0.49 -7.47
N ALA A 219 -3.96 1.41 -6.82
CA ALA A 219 -3.46 2.02 -5.58
C ALA A 219 -4.58 2.64 -4.75
N TYR A 220 -4.28 2.90 -3.48
CA TYR A 220 -5.09 3.75 -2.63
C TYR A 220 -4.23 4.71 -1.79
N ARG A 221 -4.87 5.78 -1.33
CA ARG A 221 -4.35 6.77 -0.39
C ARG A 221 -5.45 6.99 0.65
N TYR A 222 -5.20 6.62 1.90
CA TYR A 222 -6.09 6.91 3.01
C TYR A 222 -5.43 7.99 3.86
N ALA A 223 -5.81 9.25 3.71
CA ALA A 223 -5.11 10.37 4.33
C ALA A 223 -6.07 11.52 4.66
N THR A 224 -5.72 12.32 5.67
CA THR A 224 -6.51 13.48 6.06
C THR A 224 -6.58 14.46 4.88
N PRO A 225 -7.79 14.78 4.36
CA PRO A 225 -7.92 15.66 3.23
C PRO A 225 -7.49 17.08 3.58
N GLU A 226 -6.92 17.80 2.61
CA GLU A 226 -6.76 19.25 2.70
C GLU A 226 -8.14 19.91 2.66
N GLY A 227 -8.75 20.13 3.82
CA GLY A 227 -10.06 20.75 3.97
C GLY A 227 -10.98 20.04 4.95
N PRO A 228 -12.23 20.51 5.10
CA PRO A 228 -13.19 19.86 5.99
C PRO A 228 -13.55 18.48 5.44
N ALA A 229 -13.15 17.42 6.16
CA ALA A 229 -13.60 16.06 5.88
C ALA A 229 -15.13 15.99 6.07
N THR A 230 -15.83 15.46 5.07
CA THR A 230 -17.30 15.28 5.11
C THR A 230 -17.70 13.95 5.74
N SER A 231 -16.79 12.96 5.73
CA SER A 231 -17.02 11.61 6.23
C SER A 231 -15.73 11.02 6.81
N HIS A 232 -15.81 10.41 7.98
CA HIS A 232 -14.73 9.65 8.62
C HIS A 232 -15.00 8.15 8.43
N LEU A 233 -14.15 7.44 7.68
CA LEU A 233 -14.37 6.02 7.37
C LEU A 233 -13.82 5.05 8.45
N GLU A 234 -13.02 5.56 9.39
CA GLU A 234 -12.37 4.79 10.47
C GLU A 234 -11.69 3.48 9.98
N LEU A 235 -11.11 3.49 8.78
CA LEU A 235 -10.45 2.33 8.21
C LEU A 235 -9.15 2.01 8.97
N THR A 236 -8.83 0.73 9.06
CA THR A 236 -7.63 0.24 9.74
C THR A 236 -6.85 -0.71 8.84
N THR A 237 -5.54 -0.78 9.02
CA THR A 237 -4.76 -1.87 8.41
C THR A 237 -5.10 -3.19 9.09
N LEU A 238 -4.69 -4.30 8.47
CA LEU A 238 -4.83 -5.63 9.06
C LEU A 238 -4.12 -5.76 10.42
N SER A 239 -3.00 -5.04 10.59
CA SER A 239 -2.23 -5.00 11.83
C SER A 239 -2.81 -4.04 12.88
N GLY A 240 -3.88 -3.30 12.54
CA GLY A 240 -4.55 -2.38 13.45
C GLY A 240 -4.07 -0.93 13.39
N LEU A 241 -3.19 -0.57 12.44
CA LEU A 241 -2.77 0.81 12.21
C LEU A 241 -3.96 1.66 11.75
N ARG A 242 -4.06 2.90 12.22
CA ARG A 242 -5.17 3.82 11.92
C ARG A 242 -4.63 5.22 11.60
N LEU A 243 -5.42 6.01 10.89
CA LEU A 243 -5.22 7.46 10.86
C LEU A 243 -5.33 8.04 12.28
N ASP A 244 -4.60 9.12 12.52
CA ASP A 244 -4.46 9.78 13.82
C ASP A 244 -3.85 8.91 14.94
N GLY A 245 -3.44 7.67 14.62
CA GLY A 245 -2.63 6.83 15.50
C GLY A 245 -1.26 7.45 15.74
N SER A 246 -0.59 7.06 16.82
CA SER A 246 0.73 7.59 17.13
C SER A 246 1.82 6.92 16.30
N VAL A 247 2.95 7.60 16.12
CA VAL A 247 4.16 7.00 15.56
C VAL A 247 4.68 5.88 16.48
N GLU A 248 4.50 5.99 17.80
CA GLU A 248 4.78 4.90 18.73
C GLU A 248 3.95 3.64 18.42
N ASP A 249 2.66 3.80 18.07
CA ASP A 249 1.80 2.69 17.67
C ASP A 249 2.28 2.07 16.35
N LEU A 250 2.71 2.89 15.38
CA LEU A 250 3.32 2.42 14.12
C LEU A 250 4.55 1.54 14.40
N GLU A 251 5.49 2.06 15.19
CA GLU A 251 6.74 1.38 15.53
C GLU A 251 6.50 0.08 16.30
N THR A 252 5.54 0.09 17.21
CA THR A 252 5.14 -1.09 17.97
C THR A 252 4.49 -2.15 17.07
N THR A 253 3.52 -1.73 16.24
CA THR A 253 2.74 -2.61 15.35
C THR A 253 3.62 -3.27 14.29
N TYR A 254 4.60 -2.55 13.75
CA TYR A 254 5.49 -3.02 12.70
C TYR A 254 6.93 -3.30 13.20
N SER A 255 7.08 -3.63 14.48
CA SER A 255 8.39 -3.87 15.13
C SER A 255 9.22 -5.02 14.52
N GLN A 256 8.60 -5.89 13.72
CA GLN A 256 9.27 -6.95 12.96
C GLN A 256 9.76 -6.51 11.56
N PHE A 257 9.39 -5.31 11.11
CA PHE A 257 9.72 -4.75 9.80
C PHE A 257 10.72 -3.60 9.93
N THR A 258 11.30 -3.18 8.80
CA THR A 258 12.15 -1.99 8.77
C THR A 258 11.28 -0.76 8.53
N ILE A 259 11.28 0.19 9.46
CA ILE A 259 10.62 1.49 9.30
C ILE A 259 11.68 2.53 8.94
N ARG A 260 11.45 3.27 7.85
CA ARG A 260 12.29 4.39 7.43
C ARG A 260 11.47 5.67 7.44
N TYR A 261 12.13 6.77 7.81
CA TYR A 261 11.56 8.11 7.71
C TYR A 261 12.32 8.91 6.65
N GLU A 262 11.59 9.65 5.83
CA GLU A 262 12.14 10.52 4.78
C GLU A 262 11.35 11.83 4.73
N ASP A 263 12.02 12.94 4.43
CA ASP A 263 11.37 14.22 4.21
C ASP A 263 11.01 14.36 2.72
N VAL A 264 9.70 14.49 2.43
CA VAL A 264 9.18 14.70 1.08
C VAL A 264 8.54 16.08 1.06
N ALA A 265 9.18 17.02 0.36
CA ALA A 265 8.73 18.40 0.22
C ALA A 265 8.45 19.12 1.56
N GLY A 266 9.26 18.85 2.60
CA GLY A 266 9.12 19.45 3.93
C GLY A 266 8.12 18.75 4.84
N THR A 267 7.55 17.61 4.41
CA THR A 267 6.64 16.79 5.21
C THR A 267 7.31 15.44 5.50
N PRO A 268 7.47 15.04 6.78
CA PRO A 268 8.05 13.75 7.09
C PRO A 268 7.08 12.63 6.70
N HIS A 269 7.63 11.60 6.06
CA HIS A 269 6.92 10.39 5.65
C HIS A 269 7.57 9.18 6.30
N TYR A 270 6.77 8.17 6.59
CA TYR A 270 7.25 6.85 6.96
C TYR A 270 7.11 5.87 5.79
N SER A 271 7.96 4.84 5.79
CA SER A 271 7.89 3.69 4.88
C SER A 271 8.14 2.41 5.68
N VAL A 272 7.23 1.44 5.55
CA VAL A 272 7.34 0.12 6.17
C VAL A 272 7.83 -0.87 5.11
N LEU A 273 8.95 -1.54 5.39
CA LEU A 273 9.63 -2.43 4.46
C LEU A 273 9.74 -3.86 5.01
N ASP A 274 9.45 -4.84 4.17
CA ASP A 274 9.81 -6.25 4.38
C ASP A 274 11.03 -6.59 3.50
N GLY A 275 12.21 -6.56 4.10
CA GLY A 275 13.46 -6.56 3.36
C GLY A 275 13.59 -5.31 2.49
N GLU A 276 13.45 -5.47 1.17
CA GLU A 276 13.48 -4.39 0.18
C GLU A 276 12.08 -4.06 -0.38
N GLU A 277 11.05 -4.83 -0.01
CA GLU A 277 9.68 -4.64 -0.50
C GLU A 277 8.95 -3.59 0.34
N LEU A 278 8.44 -2.55 -0.32
CA LEU A 278 7.60 -1.54 0.32
C LEU A 278 6.21 -2.11 0.59
N LEU A 279 5.77 -2.11 1.84
CA LEU A 279 4.44 -2.58 2.23
C LEU A 279 3.43 -1.43 2.29
N LEU A 280 3.79 -0.37 3.02
CA LEU A 280 2.94 0.79 3.28
C LEU A 280 3.83 2.01 3.47
N TRP A 281 3.32 3.19 3.16
CA TRP A 281 3.99 4.45 3.43
C TRP A 281 2.97 5.55 3.70
N GLY A 282 3.40 6.73 4.14
CA GLY A 282 2.51 7.86 4.28
C GLY A 282 3.08 9.01 5.10
N PRO A 283 2.42 10.17 5.10
CA PRO A 283 2.83 11.32 5.89
C PRO A 283 2.60 11.09 7.39
N VAL A 284 3.47 11.68 8.20
CA VAL A 284 3.35 11.80 9.65
C VAL A 284 3.56 13.26 10.05
N SER A 285 2.98 13.69 11.17
CA SER A 285 3.17 15.06 11.67
C SER A 285 4.59 15.31 12.22
N SER A 286 5.27 14.24 12.67
CA SER A 286 6.64 14.24 13.19
C SER A 286 7.19 12.82 13.16
N THR A 287 8.52 12.66 13.20
CA THR A 287 9.18 11.35 13.36
C THR A 287 9.39 10.97 14.83
N GLU A 288 8.96 11.82 15.77
CA GLU A 288 8.97 11.49 17.20
C GLU A 288 7.83 10.52 17.55
N PRO A 289 7.94 9.69 18.61
CA PRO A 289 6.89 8.74 18.99
C PRO A 289 5.52 9.38 19.25
N SER A 290 5.49 10.64 19.67
CA SER A 290 4.29 11.46 19.88
C SER A 290 3.69 12.05 18.60
N GLY A 291 4.36 11.88 17.46
CA GLY A 291 3.82 12.23 16.15
C GLY A 291 2.58 11.41 15.81
N THR A 292 1.83 11.89 14.84
CA THR A 292 0.56 11.28 14.40
C THR A 292 0.67 10.83 12.95
N ILE A 293 0.01 9.72 12.63
CA ILE A 293 -0.10 9.19 11.27
C ILE A 293 -1.15 9.99 10.51
N GLU A 294 -0.73 10.74 9.50
CA GLU A 294 -1.60 11.61 8.70
C GLU A 294 -2.08 10.92 7.42
N GLY A 295 -1.40 9.84 7.00
CA GLY A 295 -1.80 9.06 5.83
C GLY A 295 -1.26 7.63 5.84
N ILE A 296 -2.00 6.74 5.19
CA ILE A 296 -1.67 5.33 4.95
C ILE A 296 -1.88 5.07 3.46
N HIS A 297 -0.79 4.86 2.75
CA HIS A 297 -0.74 4.72 1.30
C HIS A 297 -0.28 3.31 0.94
N SER A 298 -0.88 2.77 -0.13
CA SER A 298 -0.34 1.56 -0.77
C SER A 298 0.97 1.86 -1.52
N PRO A 299 1.81 0.85 -1.77
CA PRO A 299 2.98 0.99 -2.64
C PRO A 299 2.59 1.52 -4.02
N GLU A 300 3.54 2.19 -4.68
CA GLU A 300 3.34 2.65 -6.05
C GLU A 300 3.50 1.48 -7.02
N PRO A 301 2.60 1.32 -8.02
CA PRO A 301 2.67 0.23 -8.99
C PRO A 301 3.92 0.25 -9.89
N CYS A 302 4.77 1.28 -9.81
CA CYS A 302 5.86 1.52 -10.75
C CYS A 302 7.24 1.11 -10.23
N THR A 303 7.33 0.61 -8.99
CA THR A 303 8.61 0.29 -8.34
C THR A 303 9.04 -1.18 -8.49
N SER A 304 8.48 -1.91 -9.46
CA SER A 304 8.86 -3.31 -9.77
C SER A 304 9.92 -3.42 -10.86
#